data_AF-A0A512JC74-F1
#
_entry.id   AF-A0A512JC74-F1
#
_cell.length_a   1.000
_cell.length_b   1.000
_cell.length_c   1.000
_cell.angle_alpha   90.00
_cell.angle_beta   90.00
_cell.angle_gamma   90.00
#
_symmetry.space_group_name_H-M   'P 1'
#
loop_
_entity.id
_entity.type
_entity.pdbx_description
1 polymer ?
#
loop_
_entity_poly.entity_id
_entity_poly.type
_entity_poly.pdbx_seq_one_letter_code
_entity_poly.pdbx_strand_id
1 'polypeptide(L)'
;MGPTSAITITVEELHRDTVLVRIATPGGDLRVLCEAAFVGRELHVRNAHIEGLSSGAVGRSGLNGIARKVLETYDVDVIFVEGASRTTGSNVGRPPRPFRYPRLR
;
A
#
# COMPACT_ATOMS: atom_id res chain seq x y z
N MET A 1 -7.39 6.17 -18.54
CA MET A 1 -8.01 5.53 -17.37
C MET A 1 -7.70 4.05 -17.47
N GLY A 2 -6.66 3.56 -16.78
CA GLY A 2 -6.29 2.13 -16.85
C GLY A 2 -7.30 1.30 -16.04
N PRO A 3 -7.62 0.06 -16.45
CA PRO A 3 -8.66 -0.71 -15.79
C PRO A 3 -8.22 -1.11 -14.38
N THR A 4 -8.92 -0.59 -13.35
CA THR A 4 -8.81 -1.05 -11.96
C THR A 4 -9.04 -2.57 -11.84
N SER A 5 -9.71 -3.17 -12.84
CA SER A 5 -9.99 -4.60 -12.99
C SER A 5 -8.76 -5.50 -13.02
N ALA A 6 -7.57 -4.97 -13.28
CA ALA A 6 -6.34 -5.76 -13.37
C ALA A 6 -5.50 -5.76 -12.08
N ILE A 7 -5.98 -5.11 -11.01
CA ILE A 7 -5.29 -5.08 -9.71
C ILE A 7 -5.95 -6.09 -8.78
N THR A 8 -5.16 -7.04 -8.30
CA THR A 8 -5.59 -8.05 -7.33
C THR A 8 -4.80 -7.88 -6.04
N ILE A 9 -5.50 -7.93 -4.91
CA ILE A 9 -4.94 -7.84 -3.56
C ILE A 9 -5.16 -9.18 -2.89
N THR A 10 -4.08 -9.83 -2.48
CA THR A 10 -4.12 -11.11 -1.77
C THR A 10 -3.34 -10.98 -0.48
N VAL A 11 -3.96 -11.36 0.64
CA VAL A 11 -3.23 -11.51 1.91
C VAL A 11 -2.52 -12.86 1.86
N GLU A 12 -1.18 -12.83 1.83
CA GLU A 12 -0.34 -14.03 1.85
C GLU A 12 -0.16 -14.54 3.29
N GLU A 13 -0.01 -13.63 4.26
CA GLU A 13 0.15 -13.97 5.68
C GLU A 13 -0.48 -12.91 6.59
N LEU A 14 -1.03 -13.35 7.72
CA LEU A 14 -1.59 -12.49 8.77
C LEU A 14 -1.17 -13.03 10.14
N HIS A 15 -0.47 -12.20 10.92
CA HIS A 15 -0.11 -12.49 12.30
C HIS A 15 -0.39 -11.27 13.18
N ARG A 16 -1.42 -11.37 14.04
CA ARG A 16 -1.92 -10.26 14.86
C ARG A 16 -2.31 -9.05 13.99
N ASP A 17 -1.52 -7.98 14.03
CA ASP A 17 -1.65 -6.74 13.27
C ASP A 17 -0.69 -6.67 12.08
N THR A 18 0.24 -7.60 11.97
CA THR A 18 1.21 -7.66 10.88
C THR A 18 0.64 -8.47 9.71
N VAL A 19 0.68 -7.90 8.51
CA VAL A 19 0.18 -8.51 7.27
C VAL A 19 1.25 -8.51 6.19
N LEU A 20 1.33 -9.61 5.46
CA LEU A 20 2.03 -9.70 4.19
C LEU A 20 0.97 -9.73 3.07
N VAL A 21 1.00 -8.71 2.21
CA VAL A 21 0.04 -8.53 1.12
C VAL A 21 0.78 -8.57 -0.21
N ARG A 22 0.32 -9.43 -1.12
CA ARG A 22 0.72 -9.40 -2.53
C ARG A 22 -0.30 -8.59 -3.33
N ILE A 23 0.21 -7.58 -4.03
CA ILE A 23 -0.56 -6.71 -4.92
C ILE A 23 -0.08 -6.98 -6.35
N ALA A 24 -0.88 -7.71 -7.11
CA ALA A 24 -0.62 -7.95 -8.52
C ALA A 24 -1.11 -6.75 -9.33
N THR A 25 -0.25 -6.22 -10.20
CA THR A 25 -0.58 -5.12 -11.11
C THR A 25 -0.12 -5.44 -12.53
N PRO A 26 -0.61 -4.74 -13.57
CA PRO A 26 -0.09 -4.90 -14.93
C PRO A 26 1.42 -4.63 -15.08
N GLY A 27 2.02 -3.85 -14.16
CA GLY A 27 3.45 -3.55 -14.15
C GLY A 27 4.30 -4.57 -13.37
N GLY A 28 3.68 -5.62 -12.84
CA GLY A 28 4.31 -6.64 -11.99
C GLY A 28 3.72 -6.66 -10.57
N ASP A 29 4.32 -7.48 -9.72
CA ASP A 29 3.84 -7.72 -8.36
C ASP A 29 4.60 -6.88 -7.34
N LEU A 30 3.87 -6.31 -6.38
CA LEU A 30 4.44 -5.81 -5.13
C LEU A 30 4.11 -6.77 -3.99
N ARG A 31 5.08 -6.95 -3.09
CA ARG A 31 4.82 -7.45 -1.74
C ARG A 31 4.95 -6.32 -0.75
N VAL A 32 3.99 -6.24 0.16
CA VAL A 32 3.95 -5.24 1.22
C VAL A 32 3.85 -5.96 2.55
N LEU A 33 4.87 -5.82 3.38
CA LEU A 33 4.85 -6.23 4.78
C LEU A 33 4.60 -4.98 5.63
N CYS A 34 3.53 -4.97 6.41
CA CYS A 34 3.15 -3.82 7.20
C CYS A 34 2.32 -4.21 8.43
N GLU A 35 2.16 -3.25 9.34
CA GLU A 35 1.13 -3.28 10.38
C GLU A 35 -0.14 -2.62 9.83
N ALA A 36 -1.28 -3.31 9.92
CA ALA A 36 -2.56 -2.81 9.43
C ALA A 36 -3.60 -2.75 10.56
N ALA A 37 -4.23 -1.59 10.71
CA ALA A 37 -5.30 -1.39 11.69
C ALA A 37 -6.47 -0.63 11.07
N PHE A 38 -7.69 -1.08 11.38
CA PHE A 38 -8.92 -0.36 11.05
C PHE A 38 -9.33 0.55 12.22
N VAL A 39 -9.57 1.83 11.93
CA VAL A 39 -10.08 2.80 12.89
C VAL A 39 -11.34 3.43 12.29
N GLY A 40 -12.51 2.91 12.66
CA GLY A 40 -13.77 3.29 12.00
C GLY A 40 -13.75 2.93 10.51
N ARG A 41 -13.86 3.95 9.63
CA ARG A 41 -13.78 3.80 8.16
C ARG A 41 -12.41 4.18 7.60
N GLU A 42 -11.36 4.17 8.43
CA GLU A 42 -9.99 4.45 8.04
C GLU A 42 -9.13 3.20 8.12
N LEU A 43 -8.28 2.99 7.11
CA LEU A 43 -7.23 1.98 7.13
C LEU A 43 -5.89 2.66 7.42
N HIS A 44 -5.27 2.28 8.52
CA HIS A 44 -3.95 2.73 8.94
C HIS A 44 -2.92 1.64 8.61
N VAL A 45 -2.00 1.94 7.71
CA VAL A 45 -0.89 1.06 7.31
C VAL A 45 0.40 1.67 7.82
N ARG A 46 1.07 1.00 8.75
CA ARG A 46 2.31 1.46 9.39
C ARG A 46 3.46 0.54 9.09
N ASN A 47 4.67 1.07 9.21
CA ASN A 47 5.93 0.34 9.01
C ASN A 47 5.94 -0.44 7.69
N ALA A 48 5.42 0.16 6.60
CA ALA A 48 5.29 -0.53 5.33
C ALA A 48 6.67 -0.75 4.68
N HIS A 49 7.03 -2.02 4.53
CA HIS A 49 8.14 -2.50 3.74
C HIS A 49 7.63 -2.99 2.39
N ILE A 50 8.22 -2.49 1.31
CA ILE A 50 7.79 -2.79 -0.05
C ILE A 50 8.92 -3.52 -0.79
N GLU A 51 8.60 -4.64 -1.40
CA GLU A 51 9.49 -5.45 -2.24
C GLU A 51 8.83 -5.76 -3.60
N GLY A 52 9.64 -6.12 -4.58
CA GLY A 52 9.21 -6.75 -5.84
C GLY A 52 9.44 -5.84 -7.04
N LEU A 53 8.94 -4.61 -6.97
CA LEU A 53 9.07 -3.67 -8.07
C LEU A 53 10.30 -2.78 -7.95
N SER A 54 10.98 -2.58 -9.09
CA SER A 54 12.01 -1.55 -9.20
C SER A 54 11.40 -0.15 -9.12
N SER A 55 12.22 0.81 -8.68
CA SER A 55 11.78 2.21 -8.58
C SER A 55 11.24 2.71 -9.93
N GLY A 56 10.03 3.25 -9.90
CA GLY A 56 9.36 3.79 -11.10
C GLY A 56 8.60 2.76 -11.95
N ALA A 57 8.67 1.46 -11.63
CA ALA A 57 7.91 0.43 -12.36
C ALA A 57 6.39 0.62 -12.27
N VAL A 58 5.91 1.15 -11.14
CA VAL A 58 4.53 1.61 -10.99
C VAL A 58 4.54 3.13 -10.86
N GLY A 59 4.13 3.79 -11.94
CA GLY A 59 3.94 5.24 -11.95
C GLY A 59 2.78 5.67 -11.05
N ARG A 60 2.64 6.99 -10.87
CA ARG A 60 1.63 7.60 -9.98
C ARG A 60 0.19 7.14 -10.27
N SER A 61 -0.15 6.94 -11.54
CA SER A 61 -1.48 6.42 -11.92
C SER A 61 -1.72 4.99 -11.43
N GLY A 62 -0.69 4.14 -11.43
CA GLY A 62 -0.80 2.77 -10.93
C GLY A 62 -0.90 2.75 -9.41
N LEU A 63 -0.11 3.58 -8.70
CA LEU A 63 -0.22 3.75 -7.24
C LEU A 63 -1.63 4.21 -6.83
N ASN A 64 -2.21 5.17 -7.55
CA ASN A 64 -3.59 5.61 -7.32
C ASN A 64 -4.61 4.49 -7.61
N GLY A 65 -4.34 3.65 -8.61
CA GLY A 65 -5.16 2.47 -8.91
C GLY A 65 -5.15 1.45 -7.76
N ILE A 66 -3.97 1.18 -7.21
CA ILE A 66 -3.80 0.29 -6.04
C ILE A 66 -4.57 0.88 -4.84
N ALA A 67 -4.35 2.15 -4.52
CA ALA A 67 -5.01 2.79 -3.39
C ALA A 67 -6.54 2.78 -3.54
N ARG A 68 -7.06 3.04 -4.75
CA ARG A 68 -8.49 2.92 -5.04
C ARG A 68 -8.99 1.49 -4.83
N LYS A 69 -8.26 0.48 -5.33
CA LYS A 69 -8.63 -0.92 -5.15
C LYS A 69 -8.68 -1.30 -3.66
N VAL A 70 -7.74 -0.84 -2.85
CA VAL A 70 -7.74 -1.07 -1.40
C VAL A 70 -8.97 -0.42 -0.75
N LEU A 71 -9.30 0.83 -1.08
CA LEU A 71 -10.50 1.51 -0.55
C LEU A 71 -11.78 0.72 -0.86
N GLU A 72 -11.90 0.20 -2.09
CA GLU A 72 -13.04 -0.59 -2.54
C GLU A 72 -13.10 -1.96 -1.84
N THR A 73 -11.97 -2.69 -1.82
CA THR A 73 -11.90 -4.05 -1.27
C THR A 73 -12.22 -4.10 0.22
N TYR A 74 -11.79 -3.10 0.99
CA TYR A 74 -11.96 -3.09 2.46
C TYR A 74 -13.08 -2.15 2.95
N ASP A 75 -13.87 -1.58 2.03
CA ASP A 75 -14.87 -0.54 2.29
C ASP A 75 -14.44 0.57 3.29
N VAL A 76 -13.26 1.15 3.08
CA VAL A 76 -12.76 2.28 3.86
C VAL A 76 -12.78 3.58 3.07
N ASP A 77 -12.95 4.70 3.76
CA ASP A 77 -13.04 6.04 3.16
C ASP A 77 -11.66 6.69 3.02
N VAL A 78 -10.67 6.29 3.81
CA VAL A 78 -9.31 6.84 3.75
C VAL A 78 -8.28 5.75 4.05
N ILE A 79 -7.15 5.79 3.36
CA ILE A 79 -5.96 5.01 3.69
C ILE A 79 -4.85 5.98 4.12
N PHE A 80 -4.23 5.67 5.25
CA PHE A 80 -2.99 6.28 5.70
C PHE A 80 -1.86 5.27 5.54
N VAL A 81 -0.79 5.65 4.87
CA VAL A 81 0.38 4.79 4.63
C VAL A 81 1.63 5.45 5.17
N GLU A 82 2.28 4.78 6.12
CA GLU A 82 3.56 5.17 6.68
C GLU A 82 4.58 4.09 6.31
N GLY A 83 5.57 4.48 5.50
CA GLY A 83 6.67 3.58 5.17
C GLY A 83 7.56 3.33 6.37
N ALA A 84 8.18 2.15 6.42
CA ALA A 84 9.17 1.84 7.43
C ALA A 84 10.38 2.79 7.36
N SER A 85 11.11 2.87 8.48
CA SER A 85 12.37 3.60 8.54
C SER A 85 13.32 3.09 7.47
N ARG A 86 13.87 4.00 6.67
CA ARG A 86 14.79 3.65 5.59
C ARG A 86 16.07 3.06 6.17
N THR A 87 16.39 1.84 5.76
CA THR A 87 17.66 1.18 6.09
C THR A 87 18.77 1.55 5.11
N THR A 88 18.42 2.04 3.92
CA THR A 88 19.35 2.40 2.84
C THR A 88 18.92 3.68 2.11
N GLY A 89 19.86 4.34 1.41
CA GLY A 89 19.62 5.55 0.62
C GLY A 89 19.62 6.86 1.41
N SER A 90 19.11 7.96 0.83
CA SER A 90 19.05 9.27 1.51
C SER A 90 18.01 9.28 2.65
N ASN A 91 18.38 9.90 3.77
CA ASN A 91 17.62 9.96 5.04
C ASN A 91 17.47 8.61 5.76
N VAL A 92 18.57 7.85 5.89
CA VAL A 92 18.65 6.65 6.73
C VAL A 92 18.14 6.94 8.15
N GLY A 93 17.32 6.03 8.69
CA GLY A 93 16.77 6.14 10.04
C GLY A 93 15.55 7.05 10.18
N ARG A 94 15.12 7.74 9.12
CA ARG A 94 13.88 8.55 9.14
C ARG A 94 12.78 7.89 8.29
N PRO A 95 11.58 7.67 8.84
CA PRO A 95 10.46 7.18 8.04
C PRO A 95 10.04 8.25 7.02
N PRO A 96 9.62 7.83 5.81
CA PRO A 96 8.98 8.74 4.87
C PRO A 96 7.74 9.39 5.48
N ARG A 97 7.38 10.58 4.99
CA ARG A 97 6.17 11.27 5.47
C ARG A 97 4.94 10.39 5.21
N PRO A 98 3.99 10.32 6.17
CA PRO A 98 2.72 9.63 5.96
C PRO A 98 2.02 10.11 4.69
N PHE A 99 1.54 9.17 3.90
CA PHE A 99 0.73 9.41 2.71
C PHE A 99 -0.74 9.17 3.03
N ARG A 100 -1.60 10.13 2.68
CA ARG A 100 -3.05 10.02 2.85
C ARG A 100 -3.73 9.91 1.49
N TYR A 101 -4.51 8.86 1.29
CA TYR A 101 -5.33 8.67 0.10
C TYR A 101 -6.82 8.59 0.46
N PRO A 102 -7.61 9.64 0.20
CA PRO A 102 -9.04 9.60 0.44
C PRO A 102 -9.80 8.94 -0.71
N ARG A 103 -10.95 8.36 -0.39
CA ARG A 103 -11.97 8.00 -1.36
C ARG A 103 -12.48 9.28 -2.01
N LEU A 104 -12.27 9.39 -3.32
CA LEU A 104 -12.87 10.44 -4.11
C LEU A 104 -14.38 10.21 -4.08
N ARG A 105 -15.12 11.24 -3.66
CA ARG A 105 -16.57 11.23 -3.55
C ARG A 105 -17.21 11.26 -4.93
#